data_AF-A0A0F0GW11-F1
#
_entry.id   AF-A0A0F0GW11-F1
#
_cell.length_a   1.000
_cell.length_b   1.000
_cell.length_c   1.000
_cell.angle_alpha   90.00
_cell.angle_beta   90.00
_cell.angle_gamma   90.00
#
_symmetry.space_group_name_H-M   'P 1'
#
loop_
_entity.id
_entity.type
_entity.pdbx_description
1 polymer ?
#
loop_
_entity_poly.entity_id
_entity_poly.type
_entity_poly.pdbx_seq_one_letter_code
_entity_poly.pdbx_strand_id
1 'polypeptide(L)'
;MTGPGFRVDASELHKFAKGQRARQDALDAAADKSAAVDLGGDTFGQLLSFFAIGAQQFAHDATAAIKELATAVGNASEDTTATAQTYESHEDDNRGRFGGPR
;
A
#
# COMPACT_ATOMS: atom_id res chain seq x y z
N MET A 1 9.23 -33.72 -18.16
CA MET A 1 8.52 -33.27 -16.95
C MET A 1 8.29 -31.78 -17.07
N THR A 2 7.12 -31.35 -17.54
CA THR A 2 6.72 -29.94 -17.56
C THR A 2 5.49 -29.86 -16.69
N GLY A 3 5.68 -29.53 -15.40
CA GLY A 3 4.55 -29.19 -14.54
C GLY A 3 3.76 -28.05 -15.20
N PRO A 4 2.44 -27.95 -14.97
CA PRO A 4 1.66 -26.82 -15.47
C PRO A 4 2.34 -25.56 -14.96
N GLY A 5 2.93 -24.77 -15.86
CA GLY A 5 3.55 -23.50 -15.50
C GLY A 5 2.53 -22.67 -14.74
N PHE A 6 2.97 -21.96 -13.70
CA PHE A 6 2.10 -21.01 -13.00
C PHE A 6 1.49 -20.07 -14.03
N ARG A 7 0.18 -20.18 -14.26
CA ARG A 7 -0.59 -19.24 -15.08
C ARG A 7 -0.78 -17.99 -14.23
N VAL A 8 0.08 -17.00 -14.45
CA VAL A 8 -0.09 -15.66 -13.89
C VAL A 8 -0.84 -14.84 -14.91
N ASP A 9 -2.07 -14.44 -14.57
CA ASP A 9 -2.90 -13.60 -15.42
C ASP A 9 -2.60 -12.12 -15.12
N ALA A 10 -2.10 -11.39 -16.12
CA ALA A 10 -1.77 -9.97 -15.98
C ALA A 10 -2.98 -9.12 -15.56
N SER A 11 -4.20 -9.49 -15.97
CA SER A 11 -5.41 -8.76 -15.60
C SER A 11 -5.73 -8.90 -14.10
N GLU A 12 -5.48 -10.07 -13.51
CA GLU A 12 -5.63 -10.28 -12.07
C GLU A 12 -4.51 -9.58 -11.29
N LEU A 13 -3.30 -9.46 -11.84
CA LEU A 13 -2.23 -8.63 -11.26
C LEU A 13 -2.60 -7.15 -11.24
N HIS A 14 -3.13 -6.59 -12.33
CA HIS A 14 -3.61 -5.19 -12.36
C HIS A 14 -4.73 -4.94 -11.35
N LYS A 15 -5.66 -5.89 -11.23
CA LYS A 15 -6.74 -5.82 -10.24
C LYS A 15 -6.21 -5.89 -8.81
N PHE A 16 -5.21 -6.73 -8.56
CA PHE A 16 -4.54 -6.81 -7.26
C PHE A 16 -3.81 -5.50 -6.93
N ALA A 17 -3.06 -4.93 -7.88
CA ALA A 17 -2.40 -3.63 -7.76
C ALA A 17 -3.41 -2.52 -7.43
N LYS A 18 -4.53 -2.45 -8.15
CA LYS A 18 -5.62 -1.50 -7.83
C LYS A 18 -6.14 -1.66 -6.40
N GLY A 19 -6.26 -2.90 -5.93
CA GLY A 19 -6.63 -3.20 -4.54
C GLY A 19 -5.59 -2.73 -3.53
N GLN A 20 -4.30 -2.87 -3.83
CA GLN A 20 -3.21 -2.34 -3.00
C GLN A 20 -3.25 -0.80 -2.98
N ARG A 21 -3.41 -0.15 -4.13
CA ARG A 21 -3.53 1.31 -4.21
C ARG A 21 -4.71 1.85 -3.38
N ALA A 22 -5.87 1.21 -3.45
CA ALA A 22 -7.01 1.58 -2.62
C ALA A 22 -6.73 1.45 -1.11
N ARG A 23 -5.88 0.48 -0.70
CA ARG A 23 -5.45 0.34 0.71
C ARG A 23 -4.48 1.42 1.11
N GLN A 24 -3.54 1.82 0.23
CA GLN A 24 -2.70 2.98 0.47
C GLN A 24 -3.56 4.22 0.73
N ASP A 25 -4.52 4.52 -0.15
CA ASP A 25 -5.38 5.70 0.01
C ASP A 25 -6.16 5.65 1.34
N ALA A 26 -6.62 4.46 1.75
CA ALA A 26 -7.29 4.27 3.03
C ALA A 26 -6.36 4.46 4.25
N LEU A 27 -5.09 4.06 4.14
CA LEU A 27 -4.07 4.24 5.18
C LEU A 27 -3.65 5.71 5.30
N ASP A 28 -3.47 6.40 4.17
CA ASP A 28 -3.18 7.84 4.15
C ASP A 28 -4.33 8.62 4.82
N ALA A 29 -5.58 8.30 4.47
CA ALA A 29 -6.75 8.90 5.10
C ALA A 29 -6.85 8.58 6.61
N ALA A 30 -6.40 7.40 7.04
CA ALA A 30 -6.35 7.03 8.45
C ALA A 30 -5.27 7.82 9.20
N ALA A 31 -4.09 7.98 8.60
CA ALA A 31 -3.00 8.77 9.17
C ALA A 31 -3.37 10.27 9.29
N ASP A 32 -4.07 10.82 8.31
CA ASP A 32 -4.50 12.22 8.35
C ASP A 32 -5.55 12.44 9.45
N LYS A 33 -6.46 11.48 9.65
CA LYS A 33 -7.42 11.53 10.76
C LYS A 33 -6.74 11.37 12.12
N SER A 34 -5.72 10.51 12.24
CA SER A 34 -4.99 10.33 13.49
C SER A 34 -4.10 11.52 13.83
N ALA A 35 -3.54 12.20 12.82
CA ALA A 35 -2.77 13.42 13.00
C ALA A 35 -3.59 14.58 13.61
N ALA A 36 -4.91 14.57 13.43
CA ALA A 36 -5.80 15.58 13.98
C ALA A 36 -6.14 15.36 15.47
N VAL A 37 -5.70 14.25 16.08
CA VAL A 37 -5.94 13.98 17.50
C VAL A 37 -4.94 14.78 18.34
N ASP A 38 -5.46 15.73 19.12
CA ASP A 38 -4.69 16.47 20.12
C ASP A 38 -4.88 15.84 21.50
N LEU A 39 -3.82 15.20 22.01
CA LEU A 39 -3.74 14.59 23.34
C LEU A 39 -2.89 15.46 24.29
N GLY A 40 -2.71 16.74 23.96
CA GLY A 40 -1.91 17.68 24.73
C GLY A 40 -2.55 18.16 26.04
N GLY A 41 -2.04 19.28 26.53
CA GLY A 41 -2.43 19.85 27.84
C GLY A 41 -3.91 20.20 27.96
N ASP A 42 -4.58 20.50 26.84
CA ASP A 42 -6.02 20.81 26.82
C ASP A 42 -6.89 19.56 27.02
N THR A 43 -6.37 18.36 26.71
CA THR A 43 -7.09 17.08 26.84
C THR A 43 -6.96 16.49 28.24
N PHE A 44 -5.78 16.61 28.88
CA PHE A 44 -5.51 16.01 30.19
C PHE A 44 -5.39 17.01 31.35
N GLY A 45 -5.33 18.31 31.07
CA GLY A 45 -5.11 19.34 32.07
C GLY A 45 -3.67 19.39 32.61
N GLN A 46 -3.34 20.47 33.31
CA GLN A 46 -1.95 20.80 33.68
C GLN A 46 -1.30 19.80 34.65
N LEU A 47 -2.09 19.13 35.49
CA LEU A 47 -1.63 18.11 36.45
C LEU A 47 -1.20 16.78 35.78
N LEU A 48 -1.78 16.46 34.63
CA LEU A 48 -1.48 15.23 33.86
C LEU A 48 -0.66 15.54 32.61
N SER A 49 -0.01 16.71 32.56
CA SER A 49 0.77 17.19 31.42
C SER A 49 1.91 16.23 31.01
N PHE A 50 2.49 15.47 31.94
CA PHE A 50 3.50 14.45 31.60
C PHE A 50 2.89 13.24 30.87
N PHE A 51 1.67 12.83 31.24
CA PHE A 51 0.92 11.80 30.48
C PHE A 51 0.53 12.34 29.11
N ALA A 52 0.12 13.60 29.01
CA ALA A 52 -0.20 14.26 27.75
C ALA A 52 0.99 14.27 26.78
N ILE A 53 2.20 14.60 27.26
CA ILE A 53 3.41 14.56 26.44
C ILE A 53 3.68 13.15 25.91
N GLY A 54 3.61 12.14 26.78
CA GLY A 54 3.81 10.75 26.36
C GLY A 54 2.76 10.28 25.36
N ALA A 55 1.48 10.55 25.63
CA ALA A 55 0.37 10.17 24.76
C ALA A 55 0.45 10.88 23.39
N GLN A 56 0.79 12.17 23.38
CA GLN A 56 0.99 12.93 22.15
C GLN A 56 2.14 12.35 21.32
N GLN A 57 3.25 11.99 21.95
CA GLN A 57 4.38 11.36 21.26
C GLN A 57 3.98 10.01 20.65
N PHE A 58 3.31 9.15 21.40
CA PHE A 58 2.82 7.87 20.89
C PHE A 58 1.84 8.03 19.72
N ALA A 59 0.94 9.02 19.79
CA ALA A 59 0.02 9.33 18.68
C ALA A 59 0.78 9.79 17.42
N HIS A 60 1.82 10.60 17.60
CA HIS A 60 2.70 11.03 16.51
C HIS A 60 3.45 9.85 15.87
N ASP A 61 4.05 8.99 16.68
CA ASP A 61 4.82 7.83 16.22
C ASP A 61 3.91 6.82 15.49
N ALA A 62 2.72 6.57 16.03
CA ALA A 62 1.74 5.71 15.39
C ALA A 62 1.28 6.28 14.04
N THR A 63 1.03 7.59 13.98
CA THR A 63 0.69 8.27 12.72
C THR A 63 1.80 8.15 11.69
N ALA A 64 3.07 8.31 12.11
CA ALA A 64 4.22 8.15 11.23
C ALA A 64 4.33 6.71 10.69
N ALA A 65 4.15 5.70 11.55
CA ALA A 65 4.16 4.30 11.14
C ALA A 65 3.04 3.95 10.14
N ILE A 66 1.85 4.54 10.29
CA ILE A 66 0.75 4.36 9.33
C ILE A 66 1.12 4.94 7.96
N LYS A 67 1.78 6.11 7.91
CA LYS A 67 2.25 6.72 6.65
C LYS A 67 3.34 5.88 5.97
N GLU A 68 4.25 5.31 6.75
CA GLU A 68 5.27 4.40 6.23
C GLU A 68 4.62 3.14 5.63
N LEU A 69 3.62 2.57 6.30
CA LEU A 69 2.86 1.44 5.79
C LEU A 69 2.10 1.79 4.50
N ALA A 70 1.47 2.96 4.43
CA ALA A 70 0.80 3.44 3.22
C ALA A 70 1.77 3.51 2.04
N THR A 71 2.97 4.05 2.27
CA THR A 71 4.04 4.13 1.27
C THR A 71 4.48 2.74 0.80
N ALA A 72 4.72 1.80 1.74
CA ALA A 72 5.13 0.44 1.40
C ALA A 72 4.07 -0.30 0.56
N VAL A 73 2.78 -0.12 0.88
CA VAL A 73 1.67 -0.68 0.10
C VAL A 73 1.60 -0.04 -1.30
N GLY A 74 1.86 1.26 -1.41
CA GLY A 74 1.97 1.96 -2.69
C GLY A 74 3.08 1.40 -3.57
N ASN A 75 4.28 1.25 -3.03
CA ASN A 75 5.42 0.66 -3.74
C ASN A 75 5.11 -0.77 -4.20
N ALA A 76 4.47 -1.58 -3.35
CA ALA A 76 4.06 -2.94 -3.72
C ALA A 76 3.01 -2.96 -4.85
N SER A 77 2.14 -1.95 -4.93
CA SER A 77 1.21 -1.76 -6.05
C SER A 77 1.95 -1.45 -7.35
N GLU A 78 2.96 -0.59 -7.30
CA GLU A 78 3.79 -0.25 -8.45
C GLU A 78 4.57 -1.46 -8.97
N ASP A 79 5.21 -2.21 -8.07
CA ASP A 79 5.92 -3.45 -8.41
C ASP A 79 4.99 -4.50 -9.04
N THR A 80 3.77 -4.65 -8.52
CA THR A 80 2.77 -5.55 -9.07
C THR A 80 2.34 -5.11 -10.48
N THR A 81 2.18 -3.81 -10.70
CA THR A 81 1.82 -3.25 -12.01
C THR A 81 2.96 -3.46 -13.02
N ALA A 82 4.20 -3.20 -12.62
CA ALA A 82 5.39 -3.43 -13.46
C ALA A 82 5.54 -4.92 -13.81
N THR A 83 5.21 -5.80 -12.85
CA THR A 83 5.17 -7.25 -13.10
C THR A 83 4.11 -7.60 -14.13
N ALA A 84 2.88 -7.08 -14.00
CA ALA A 84 1.80 -7.30 -14.97
C ALA A 84 2.22 -6.89 -16.39
N GLN A 85 2.81 -5.71 -16.54
CA GLN A 85 3.31 -5.21 -17.83
C GLN A 85 4.40 -6.11 -18.42
N THR A 86 5.25 -6.70 -17.58
CA THR A 86 6.28 -7.65 -18.03
C THR A 86 5.64 -8.92 -18.60
N TYR A 87 4.60 -9.45 -17.95
CA TYR A 87 3.85 -10.60 -18.48
C TYR A 87 3.18 -10.27 -19.81
N GLU A 88 2.49 -9.13 -19.92
CA GLU A 88 1.86 -8.67 -21.16
C GLU A 88 2.87 -8.56 -22.32
N SER A 89 4.04 -7.96 -22.04
CA SER A 89 5.13 -7.84 -23.01
C SER A 89 5.63 -9.20 -23.51
N HIS A 90 5.83 -10.16 -22.59
CA HIS A 90 6.23 -11.51 -22.98
C HIS A 90 5.15 -12.26 -23.75
N GLU A 91 3.88 -12.09 -23.41
CA GLU A 91 2.77 -12.67 -24.17
C GLU A 91 2.68 -12.09 -25.58
N ASP A 92 2.86 -10.78 -25.74
CA ASP A 92 2.90 -10.11 -27.03
C ASP A 92 4.09 -10.53 -27.90
N ASP A 93 5.29 -10.62 -27.32
CA ASP A 93 6.49 -11.13 -27.99
C ASP A 93 6.29 -12.57 -28.47
N ASN A 94 5.71 -13.42 -27.62
CA ASN A 94 5.40 -14.80 -27.97
C ASN A 94 4.37 -14.86 -29.10
N ARG A 95 3.33 -14.01 -29.07
CA ARG A 95 2.34 -13.88 -30.15
C ARG A 95 2.99 -13.45 -31.46
N GLY A 96 3.89 -12.48 -31.41
CA GLY A 96 4.60 -11.97 -32.59
C GLY A 96 5.50 -13.02 -33.25
N ARG A 97 6.04 -13.96 -32.46
CA ARG A 97 6.94 -15.02 -32.95
C ARG A 97 6.23 -16.30 -33.35
N PHE A 98 5.20 -16.70 -32.60
CA PHE A 98 4.58 -18.03 -32.72
C PHE A 98 3.11 -17.98 -33.18
N GLY A 99 2.51 -16.79 -33.27
CA GLY A 99 1.08 -16.61 -33.50
C GLY A 99 0.24 -16.93 -32.27
N GLY A 100 -1.02 -16.47 -32.25
CA GLY A 100 -1.95 -16.74 -31.16
C GLY A 100 -3.10 -15.72 -31.07
N PRO A 101 -4.22 -16.08 -30.43
CA PRO A 101 -5.34 -15.16 -30.23
C PRO A 101 -4.95 -13.99 -29.30
N ARG A 102 -5.68 -12.87 -29.46
CA ARG A 102 -5.67 -11.73 -28.54
C ARG A 102 -6.65 -11.94 -27.41
#